data_AF-A0A3D2KMA0-F1
#
_entry.id   AF-A0A3D2KMA0-F1
#
_cell.length_a   1.000
_cell.length_b   1.000
_cell.length_c   1.000
_cell.angle_alpha   90.00
_cell.angle_beta   90.00
_cell.angle_gamma   90.00
#
_symmetry.space_group_name_H-M   'P 1'
#
loop_
_entity.id
_entity.type
_entity.pdbx_description
1 polymer ?
#
loop_
_entity_poly.entity_id
_entity_poly.type
_entity_poly.pdbx_seq_one_letter_code
_entity_poly.pdbx_strand_id
1 'polypeptide(L)'
;MKTATMPDRRLKVDSELKRLILRHYLGAFRAKRPLTRRPVAWVTSGAPVEILLALGILPVYPENYGALCGSRKAAVPYCEEAEKAGYSLDLCAYARNSIGSMLSGRGELGGRPLPAPDLLLTTKNICGVVVKWWEVVARHYGCPLFVLDTPFAADGVTPEQKEYVRGQLEDLVDFCLRATRRRRPPREAFERRLREVLDLSGQATALWQELQVLRRNSPTPASALDMFTNLFPIVTLRGTQACV
;
A
#
# COMPACT_ATOMS: atom_id res chain seq x y z
N MET A 1 -39.82 -18.44 16.80
CA MET A 1 -39.67 -17.81 15.47
C MET A 1 -38.26 -18.13 14.98
N LYS A 2 -38.10 -19.09 14.05
CA LYS A 2 -36.77 -19.47 13.52
C LYS A 2 -36.29 -18.32 12.64
N THR A 3 -35.21 -17.65 13.02
CA THR A 3 -34.51 -16.69 12.16
C THR A 3 -34.09 -17.41 10.89
N ALA A 4 -34.75 -17.13 9.77
CA ALA A 4 -34.32 -17.59 8.47
C ALA A 4 -32.89 -17.10 8.25
N THR A 5 -31.94 -18.04 8.16
CA THR A 5 -30.56 -17.73 7.75
C THR A 5 -30.63 -17.13 6.36
N MET A 6 -30.32 -15.82 6.26
CA MET A 6 -30.21 -15.16 4.96
C MET A 6 -29.20 -15.92 4.08
N PRO A 7 -29.47 -16.09 2.79
CA PRO A 7 -28.52 -16.71 1.87
C PRO A 7 -27.19 -15.94 1.90
N ASP A 8 -26.06 -16.66 1.84
CA ASP A 8 -24.74 -16.04 1.77
C ASP A 8 -24.63 -15.24 0.47
N ARG A 9 -24.61 -13.91 0.59
CA ARG A 9 -24.54 -12.97 -0.53
C ARG A 9 -23.10 -12.56 -0.85
N ARG A 10 -22.09 -13.16 -0.20
CA ARG A 10 -20.69 -12.84 -0.43
C ARG A 10 -20.26 -13.23 -1.84
N LEU A 11 -19.31 -12.47 -2.38
CA LEU A 11 -18.68 -12.82 -3.65
C LEU A 11 -17.84 -14.09 -3.48
N LYS A 12 -17.89 -14.98 -4.46
CA LYS A 12 -17.10 -16.24 -4.47
C LYS A 12 -15.59 -15.99 -4.29
N VAL A 13 -15.12 -14.84 -4.79
CA VAL A 13 -13.71 -14.41 -4.74
C VAL A 13 -13.21 -14.06 -3.33
N ASP A 14 -14.10 -13.85 -2.35
CA ASP A 14 -13.70 -13.45 -0.99
C ASP A 14 -12.73 -14.44 -0.33
N SER A 15 -12.88 -15.73 -0.61
CA SER A 15 -11.99 -16.77 -0.09
C SER A 15 -10.58 -16.70 -0.69
N GLU A 16 -10.49 -16.38 -1.98
CA GLU A 16 -9.23 -16.20 -2.71
C GLU A 16 -8.53 -14.92 -2.26
N LEU A 17 -9.28 -13.86 -2.04
CA LEU A 17 -8.80 -12.59 -1.53
C LEU A 17 -8.17 -12.75 -0.13
N LYS A 18 -8.81 -13.48 0.79
CA LYS A 18 -8.21 -13.78 2.11
C LYS A 18 -6.87 -14.49 1.98
N ARG A 19 -6.78 -15.47 1.07
CA ARG A 19 -5.52 -16.18 0.78
C ARG A 19 -4.48 -15.24 0.16
N LEU A 20 -4.89 -14.32 -0.70
CA LEU A 20 -4.02 -13.34 -1.34
C LEU A 20 -3.42 -12.36 -0.32
N ILE A 21 -4.26 -11.80 0.56
CA ILE A 21 -3.84 -10.91 1.67
C ILE A 21 -2.86 -11.64 2.60
N LEU A 22 -3.20 -12.87 3.01
CA LEU A 22 -2.33 -13.66 3.87
C LEU A 22 -0.98 -13.95 3.20
N ARG A 23 -0.98 -14.35 1.92
CA ARG A 23 0.25 -14.60 1.15
C ARG A 23 1.11 -13.35 1.06
N HIS A 24 0.52 -12.18 0.83
CA HIS A 24 1.26 -10.92 0.78
C HIS A 24 1.97 -10.62 2.10
N TYR A 25 1.26 -10.63 3.23
CA TYR A 25 1.87 -10.33 4.52
C TYR A 25 2.89 -11.38 4.95
N LEU A 26 2.63 -12.69 4.75
CA LEU A 26 3.62 -13.73 4.98
C LEU A 26 4.85 -13.55 4.09
N GLY A 27 4.65 -13.13 2.83
CA GLY A 27 5.70 -12.76 1.91
C GLY A 27 6.55 -11.60 2.45
N ALA A 28 5.94 -10.58 3.06
CA ALA A 28 6.65 -9.46 3.66
C ALA A 28 7.53 -9.88 4.84
N PHE A 29 7.07 -10.78 5.72
CA PHE A 29 7.94 -11.33 6.77
C PHE A 29 9.05 -12.23 6.20
N ARG A 30 8.75 -13.03 5.18
CA ARG A 30 9.76 -13.87 4.50
C ARG A 30 10.82 -13.02 3.81
N ALA A 31 10.45 -11.87 3.24
CA ALA A 31 11.35 -10.95 2.58
C ALA A 31 12.49 -10.47 3.50
N LYS A 32 12.22 -10.35 4.81
CA LYS A 32 13.21 -9.99 5.82
C LYS A 32 14.15 -11.14 6.23
N ARG A 33 13.91 -12.39 5.81
CA ARG A 33 14.77 -13.53 6.15
C ARG A 33 16.12 -13.42 5.44
N PRO A 34 17.25 -13.84 6.07
CA PRO A 34 18.59 -13.71 5.50
C PRO A 34 18.74 -14.33 4.11
N LEU A 35 18.11 -15.48 3.87
CA LEU A 35 18.20 -16.23 2.60
C LEU A 35 17.44 -15.57 1.44
N THR A 36 16.43 -14.74 1.73
CA THR A 36 15.60 -14.09 0.70
C THR A 36 16.05 -12.66 0.46
N ARG A 37 16.28 -11.89 1.53
CA ARG A 37 16.71 -10.47 1.54
C ARG A 37 16.11 -9.64 0.40
N ARG A 38 14.78 -9.66 0.32
CA ARG A 38 14.04 -8.76 -0.58
C ARG A 38 13.71 -7.47 0.19
N PRO A 39 14.15 -6.29 -0.27
CA PRO A 39 13.83 -5.02 0.38
C PRO A 39 12.32 -4.81 0.47
N VAL A 40 11.89 -4.34 1.62
CA VAL A 40 10.50 -3.98 1.90
C VAL A 40 10.39 -2.46 1.92
N ALA A 41 9.52 -1.89 1.09
CA ALA A 41 9.19 -0.49 1.12
C ALA A 41 7.84 -0.29 1.81
N TRP A 42 7.75 0.61 2.80
CA TRP A 42 6.42 1.09 3.22
C TRP A 42 6.02 2.25 2.32
N VAL A 43 4.80 2.17 1.77
CA VAL A 43 4.32 3.09 0.74
C VAL A 43 2.94 3.61 1.05
N THR A 44 2.66 4.86 0.65
CA THR A 44 1.30 5.43 0.67
C THR A 44 0.43 4.80 -0.41
N SER A 45 -0.90 4.79 -0.23
CA SER A 45 -1.86 4.24 -1.21
C SER A 45 -1.71 4.81 -2.62
N GLY A 46 -1.32 6.09 -2.75
CA GLY A 46 -1.06 6.76 -4.02
C GLY A 46 0.36 6.63 -4.58
N ALA A 47 1.22 5.77 -4.03
CA ALA A 47 2.60 5.62 -4.49
C ALA A 47 2.71 4.90 -5.85
N PRO A 48 3.66 5.31 -6.73
CA PRO A 48 3.95 4.62 -7.99
C PRO A 48 4.75 3.33 -7.73
N VAL A 49 4.05 2.27 -7.36
CA VAL A 49 4.67 0.97 -7.02
C VAL A 49 5.31 0.27 -8.19
N GLU A 50 5.01 0.67 -9.41
CA GLU A 50 5.50 0.06 -10.64
C GLU A 50 7.03 0.09 -10.69
N ILE A 51 7.65 1.20 -10.27
CA ILE A 51 9.11 1.32 -10.16
C ILE A 51 9.67 0.38 -9.08
N LEU A 52 9.02 0.29 -7.93
CA LEU A 52 9.45 -0.58 -6.83
C LEU A 52 9.40 -2.06 -7.26
N LEU A 53 8.30 -2.47 -7.89
CA LEU A 53 8.13 -3.83 -8.41
C LEU A 53 9.14 -4.15 -9.50
N ALA A 54 9.44 -3.19 -10.39
CA ALA A 54 10.45 -3.35 -11.43
C ALA A 54 11.86 -3.54 -10.85
N LEU A 55 12.17 -2.89 -9.73
CA LEU A 55 13.42 -3.05 -8.97
C LEU A 55 13.41 -4.26 -8.01
N GLY A 56 12.34 -5.06 -8.02
CA GLY A 56 12.19 -6.22 -7.16
C GLY A 56 12.05 -5.87 -5.67
N ILE A 57 11.58 -4.67 -5.35
CA ILE A 57 11.25 -4.21 -4.00
C ILE A 57 9.81 -4.63 -3.69
N LEU A 58 9.52 -5.01 -2.45
CA LEU A 58 8.17 -5.40 -2.02
C LEU A 58 7.47 -4.19 -1.37
N PRO A 59 6.43 -3.61 -1.99
CA PRO A 59 5.63 -2.56 -1.34
C PRO A 59 4.73 -3.16 -0.27
N VAL A 60 4.59 -2.45 0.85
CA VAL A 60 3.70 -2.75 1.98
C VAL A 60 2.98 -1.46 2.37
N TYR A 61 1.69 -1.55 2.69
CA TYR A 61 0.83 -0.39 2.88
C TYR A 61 0.34 -0.31 4.33
N PRO A 62 0.90 0.59 5.15
CA PRO A 62 0.42 0.81 6.51
C PRO A 62 -1.08 1.18 6.58
N GLU A 63 -1.61 1.87 5.57
CA GLU A 63 -3.05 2.19 5.44
C GLU A 63 -3.91 0.92 5.34
N ASN A 64 -3.53 -0.03 4.47
CA ASN A 64 -4.26 -1.30 4.33
C ASN A 64 -4.13 -2.18 5.58
N TYR A 65 -2.99 -2.13 6.25
CA TYR A 65 -2.83 -2.79 7.55
C TYR A 65 -3.72 -2.15 8.63
N GLY A 66 -3.84 -0.82 8.65
CA GLY A 66 -4.79 -0.14 9.54
C GLY A 66 -6.24 -0.51 9.23
N ALA A 67 -6.62 -0.67 7.96
CA ALA A 67 -7.94 -1.14 7.57
C ALA A 67 -8.20 -2.58 8.04
N LEU A 68 -7.18 -3.44 7.94
CA LEU A 68 -7.21 -4.79 8.50
C LEU A 68 -7.44 -4.75 10.02
N CYS A 69 -6.69 -3.92 10.77
CA CYS A 69 -6.87 -3.77 12.21
C CYS A 69 -8.29 -3.28 12.55
N GLY A 70 -8.80 -2.30 11.80
CA GLY A 70 -10.16 -1.78 11.96
C GLY A 70 -11.23 -2.85 11.72
N SER A 71 -11.14 -3.61 10.62
CA SER A 71 -12.08 -4.69 10.31
C SER A 71 -12.11 -5.81 11.36
N ARG A 72 -11.00 -6.00 12.09
CA ARG A 72 -10.88 -6.97 13.20
C ARG A 72 -11.27 -6.40 14.56
N LYS A 73 -11.71 -5.14 14.62
CA LYS A 73 -11.98 -4.40 15.87
C LYS A 73 -10.76 -4.31 16.79
N ALA A 74 -9.55 -4.32 16.21
CA ALA A 74 -8.28 -4.31 16.93
C ALA A 74 -7.56 -2.96 16.88
N ALA A 75 -8.07 -1.98 16.12
CA ALA A 75 -7.39 -0.71 15.90
C ALA A 75 -7.33 0.19 17.16
N VAL A 76 -8.36 0.16 18.01
CA VAL A 76 -8.50 1.08 19.14
C VAL A 76 -7.31 0.97 20.12
N PRO A 77 -6.91 -0.22 20.61
CA PRO A 77 -5.73 -0.33 21.46
C PRO A 77 -4.45 0.23 20.82
N TYR A 78 -4.26 0.04 19.51
CA TYR A 78 -3.08 0.59 18.84
C TYR A 78 -3.16 2.13 18.76
N CYS A 79 -4.33 2.73 18.52
CA CYS A 79 -4.47 4.18 18.58
C CYS A 79 -4.15 4.73 19.98
N GLU A 80 -4.65 4.08 21.03
CA GLU A 80 -4.38 4.47 22.42
C GLU A 80 -2.88 4.39 22.77
N GLU A 81 -2.14 3.40 22.24
CA GLU A 81 -0.69 3.34 22.42
C GLU A 81 0.05 4.52 21.76
N ALA A 82 -0.43 5.01 20.61
CA ALA A 82 0.11 6.24 20.03
C ALA A 82 -0.25 7.47 20.89
N GLU A 83 -1.47 7.55 21.39
CA GLU A 83 -1.92 8.68 22.23
C GLU A 83 -1.14 8.76 23.55
N LYS A 84 -0.87 7.62 24.20
CA LYS A 84 0.02 7.53 25.37
C LYS A 84 1.44 8.03 25.09
N ALA A 85 1.90 7.86 23.85
CA ALA A 85 3.21 8.36 23.40
C ALA A 85 3.19 9.86 23.02
N GLY A 86 2.08 10.57 23.20
CA GLY A 86 1.95 12.01 22.98
C GLY A 86 1.41 12.43 21.61
N TYR A 87 0.93 11.47 20.80
CA TYR A 87 0.29 11.79 19.52
C TYR A 87 -1.16 12.24 19.73
N SER A 88 -1.55 13.37 19.12
CA SER A 88 -2.92 13.90 19.26
C SER A 88 -3.98 12.93 18.71
N LEU A 89 -5.11 12.86 19.41
CA LEU A 89 -6.34 12.17 18.99
C LEU A 89 -6.87 12.67 17.64
N ASP A 90 -6.61 13.93 17.30
CA ASP A 90 -7.05 14.56 16.04
C ASP A 90 -6.30 14.01 14.81
N LEU A 91 -5.21 13.28 15.02
CA LEU A 91 -4.50 12.64 13.93
C LEU A 91 -5.34 11.54 13.29
N CYS A 92 -5.10 11.32 11.99
CA CYS A 92 -5.68 10.22 11.24
C CYS A 92 -5.53 8.89 12.01
N ALA A 93 -6.64 8.15 12.13
CA ALA A 93 -6.64 6.85 12.82
C ALA A 93 -5.70 5.83 12.14
N TYR A 94 -5.46 5.91 10.83
CA TYR A 94 -4.43 5.09 10.18
C TYR A 94 -3.03 5.39 10.71
N ALA A 95 -2.70 6.67 10.90
CA ALA A 95 -1.42 7.09 11.45
C ALA A 95 -1.28 6.63 12.91
N ARG A 96 -2.27 6.91 13.75
CA ARG A 96 -2.27 6.47 15.16
C ARG A 96 -2.18 4.95 15.29
N ASN A 97 -2.99 4.19 14.55
CA ASN A 97 -2.95 2.73 14.53
C ASN A 97 -1.56 2.20 14.13
N SER A 98 -0.98 2.74 13.04
CA SER A 98 0.35 2.34 12.58
C SER A 98 1.44 2.66 13.60
N ILE A 99 1.44 3.88 14.12
CA ILE A 99 2.41 4.35 15.10
C ILE A 99 2.33 3.53 16.38
N GLY A 100 1.13 3.30 16.93
CA GLY A 100 1.01 2.54 18.17
C GLY A 100 1.24 1.03 17.99
N SER A 101 0.92 0.45 16.83
CA SER A 101 1.36 -0.93 16.51
C SER A 101 2.89 -1.03 16.47
N MET A 102 3.55 -0.04 15.86
CA MET A 102 5.01 0.05 15.80
C MET A 102 5.64 0.22 17.20
N LEU A 103 5.14 1.17 18.00
CA LEU A 103 5.66 1.47 19.34
C LEU A 103 5.43 0.33 20.33
N SER A 104 4.26 -0.32 20.30
CA SER A 104 3.95 -1.41 21.23
C SER A 104 4.59 -2.74 20.85
N GLY A 105 5.14 -2.86 19.64
CA GLY A 105 5.67 -4.13 19.12
C GLY A 105 4.60 -5.21 18.92
N ARG A 106 3.31 -4.85 18.98
CA ARG A 106 2.15 -5.75 18.80
C ARG A 106 1.45 -5.50 17.47
N GLY A 107 0.71 -6.48 16.98
CA GLY A 107 -0.05 -6.32 15.75
C GLY A 107 -0.88 -7.53 15.33
N GLU A 108 -1.61 -7.38 14.24
CA GLU A 108 -2.61 -8.34 13.75
C GLU A 108 -2.04 -9.44 12.85
N LEU A 109 -0.73 -9.44 12.62
CA LEU A 109 -0.05 -10.42 11.76
C LEU A 109 0.68 -11.46 12.63
N GLY A 110 -0.10 -12.28 13.34
CA GLY A 110 0.44 -13.28 14.27
C GLY A 110 0.98 -12.66 15.55
N GLY A 111 0.34 -11.59 16.05
CA GLY A 111 0.75 -10.88 17.26
C GLY A 111 1.85 -9.83 17.04
N ARG A 112 2.24 -9.58 15.78
CA ARG A 112 3.38 -8.72 15.42
C ARG A 112 2.94 -7.57 14.50
N PRO A 113 3.63 -6.41 14.57
CA PRO A 113 3.41 -5.31 13.65
C PRO A 113 3.88 -5.68 12.24
N LEU A 114 3.65 -4.78 11.29
CA LEU A 114 4.24 -4.89 9.96
C LEU A 114 5.78 -5.07 10.05
N PRO A 115 6.38 -5.87 9.14
CA PRO A 115 7.82 -6.00 9.10
C PRO A 115 8.47 -4.63 8.85
N ALA A 116 9.55 -4.35 9.59
CA ALA A 116 10.27 -3.09 9.48
C ALA A 116 10.69 -2.82 8.01
N PRO A 117 10.45 -1.59 7.51
CA PRO A 117 10.84 -1.21 6.15
C PRO A 117 12.36 -1.16 6.01
N ASP A 118 12.82 -1.24 4.76
CA ASP A 118 14.21 -0.92 4.36
C ASP A 118 14.29 0.48 3.74
N LEU A 119 13.16 0.98 3.23
CA LEU A 119 12.98 2.31 2.66
C LEU A 119 11.52 2.75 2.78
N LEU A 120 11.29 4.04 2.70
CA LEU A 120 9.97 4.65 2.78
C LEU A 120 9.71 5.48 1.53
N LEU A 121 8.52 5.34 0.97
CA LEU A 121 8.04 6.15 -0.15
C LEU A 121 6.69 6.74 0.23
N THR A 122 6.57 8.06 0.19
CA THR A 122 5.28 8.75 0.35
C THR A 122 5.04 9.63 -0.85
N THR A 123 3.79 9.72 -1.30
CA THR A 123 3.37 10.63 -2.36
C THR A 123 2.38 11.65 -1.83
N LYS A 124 2.59 12.93 -2.13
CA LYS A 124 1.69 14.04 -1.73
C LYS A 124 0.43 14.15 -2.61
N ASN A 125 -0.23 13.03 -2.94
CA ASN A 125 -1.43 13.00 -3.77
C ASN A 125 -2.71 12.61 -3.03
N ILE A 126 -2.60 11.97 -1.86
CA ILE A 126 -3.77 11.56 -1.05
C ILE A 126 -4.08 12.56 0.07
N CYS A 127 -3.06 13.06 0.76
CA CYS A 127 -3.15 14.15 1.74
C CYS A 127 -1.74 14.66 2.07
N GLY A 128 -1.61 15.91 2.54
CA GLY A 128 -0.30 16.48 2.90
C GLY A 128 0.24 15.99 4.25
N VAL A 129 -0.65 15.67 5.19
CA VAL A 129 -0.28 15.27 6.56
C VAL A 129 0.42 13.91 6.62
N VAL A 130 0.25 13.09 5.59
CA VAL A 130 0.87 11.76 5.46
C VAL A 130 2.40 11.84 5.53
N VAL A 131 3.00 12.93 5.04
CA VAL A 131 4.45 13.13 5.09
C VAL A 131 4.96 13.14 6.53
N LYS A 132 4.23 13.76 7.47
CA LYS A 132 4.63 13.80 8.89
C LYS A 132 4.56 12.44 9.56
N TRP A 133 3.58 11.62 9.19
CA TRP A 133 3.52 10.23 9.62
C TRP A 133 4.72 9.44 9.08
N TRP A 134 5.07 9.60 7.80
CA TRP A 134 6.24 8.93 7.22
C TRP A 134 7.57 9.39 7.84
N GLU A 135 7.72 10.66 8.20
CA GLU A 135 8.90 11.13 8.95
C GLU A 135 9.02 10.48 10.33
N VAL A 136 7.90 10.25 11.03
CA VAL A 136 7.88 9.52 12.30
C VAL A 136 8.36 8.09 12.11
N VAL A 137 7.86 7.40 11.07
CA VAL A 137 8.29 6.04 10.72
C VAL A 137 9.79 6.03 10.36
N ALA A 138 10.26 7.02 9.60
CA ALA A 138 11.66 7.16 9.21
C ALA A 138 12.57 7.28 10.43
N ARG A 139 12.20 8.12 11.40
CA ARG A 139 12.94 8.31 12.66
C ARG A 139 12.92 7.05 13.53
N HIS A 140 11.78 6.35 13.61
CA HIS A 140 11.67 5.14 14.42
C HIS A 140 12.53 3.98 13.88
N TYR A 141 12.51 3.74 12.57
CA TYR A 141 13.26 2.63 11.97
C TYR A 141 14.65 3.00 11.44
N GLY A 142 15.00 4.29 11.41
CA GLY A 142 16.26 4.76 10.82
C GLY A 142 16.33 4.54 9.30
N CYS A 143 15.19 4.55 8.61
CA CYS A 143 15.10 4.25 7.18
C CYS A 143 15.12 5.52 6.32
N PRO A 144 15.71 5.47 5.12
CA PRO A 144 15.64 6.57 4.16
C PRO A 144 14.19 6.79 3.69
N LEU A 145 13.81 8.05 3.55
CA LEU A 145 12.48 8.49 3.12
C LEU A 145 12.58 9.27 1.80
N PHE A 146 11.78 8.86 0.81
CA PHE A 146 11.54 9.61 -0.41
C PHE A 146 10.12 10.19 -0.38
N VAL A 147 10.02 11.50 -0.61
CA VAL A 147 8.75 12.21 -0.75
C VAL A 147 8.58 12.56 -2.22
N LEU A 148 7.67 11.87 -2.90
CA LEU A 148 7.23 12.24 -4.24
C LEU A 148 6.22 13.39 -4.11
N ASP A 149 6.65 14.59 -4.46
CA ASP A 149 5.82 15.78 -4.42
C ASP A 149 4.99 15.90 -5.70
N THR A 150 3.69 15.67 -5.57
CA THR A 150 2.73 15.91 -6.64
C THR A 150 2.04 17.25 -6.39
N PRO A 151 2.31 18.29 -7.21
CA PRO A 151 1.68 19.60 -7.05
C PRO A 151 0.16 19.50 -7.07
N PHE A 152 -0.50 20.36 -6.29
CA PHE A 152 -1.95 20.49 -6.36
C PHE A 152 -2.35 21.04 -7.74
N ALA A 153 -3.26 20.35 -8.41
CA ALA A 153 -3.63 20.61 -9.79
C ALA A 153 -5.14 20.89 -9.91
N ALA A 154 -5.61 21.94 -9.20
CA ALA A 154 -7.03 22.33 -9.18
C ALA A 154 -7.57 22.62 -10.58
N ASP A 155 -6.80 23.36 -11.38
CA ASP A 155 -7.18 23.83 -12.72
C ASP A 155 -6.65 22.91 -13.83
N GLY A 156 -6.34 21.66 -13.47
CA GLY A 156 -5.68 20.70 -14.35
C GLY A 156 -4.16 20.68 -14.21
N VAL A 157 -3.54 19.75 -14.93
CA VAL A 157 -2.10 19.47 -14.83
C VAL A 157 -1.32 20.22 -15.91
N THR A 158 -0.41 21.12 -15.51
CA THR A 158 0.43 21.88 -16.46
C THR A 158 1.61 21.05 -16.99
N PRO A 159 2.21 21.41 -18.14
CA PRO A 159 3.43 20.77 -18.63
C PRO A 159 4.58 20.79 -17.63
N GLU A 160 4.76 21.89 -16.90
CA GLU A 160 5.82 22.07 -15.90
C GLU A 160 5.61 21.14 -14.71
N GLN A 161 4.36 21.00 -14.24
CA GLN A 161 4.03 20.04 -13.19
C GLN A 161 4.30 18.59 -13.63
N LYS A 162 4.00 18.24 -14.89
CA LYS A 162 4.31 16.91 -15.43
C LYS A 162 5.81 16.67 -15.46
N GLU A 163 6.59 17.64 -15.94
CA GLU A 163 8.05 17.52 -16.01
C GLU A 163 8.68 17.45 -14.61
N TYR A 164 8.16 18.23 -13.67
CA TYR A 164 8.57 18.18 -12.27
C TYR A 164 8.34 16.80 -11.63
N VAL A 165 7.16 16.19 -11.85
CA VAL A 165 6.88 14.84 -11.34
C VAL A 165 7.70 13.79 -12.09
N ARG A 166 7.91 13.94 -13.40
CA ARG A 166 8.78 13.05 -14.20
C ARG A 166 10.20 13.00 -13.63
N GLY A 167 10.84 14.15 -13.41
CA GLY A 167 12.19 14.21 -12.84
C GLY A 167 12.27 13.49 -11.49
N GLN A 168 11.28 13.67 -10.63
CA GLN A 168 11.23 12.96 -9.34
C GLN A 168 11.04 11.44 -9.49
N LEU A 169 10.35 10.96 -10.52
CA LEU A 169 10.24 9.51 -10.78
C LEU A 169 11.59 8.92 -11.21
N GLU A 170 12.42 9.67 -11.92
CA GLU A 170 13.79 9.28 -12.25
C GLU A 170 14.66 9.26 -10.98
N ASP A 171 14.58 10.30 -10.15
CA ASP A 171 15.24 10.37 -8.85
C ASP A 171 14.83 9.23 -7.90
N LEU A 172 13.56 8.79 -7.98
CA LEU A 172 13.05 7.68 -7.19
C LEU A 172 13.79 6.36 -7.53
N VAL A 173 14.12 6.13 -8.80
CA VAL A 173 14.92 4.96 -9.20
C VAL A 173 16.28 5.00 -8.49
N ASP A 174 16.94 6.14 -8.52
CA ASP A 174 18.24 6.34 -7.88
C ASP A 174 18.18 6.23 -6.36
N PHE A 175 17.16 6.82 -5.75
CA PHE A 175 16.89 6.66 -4.32
C PHE A 175 16.73 5.19 -3.95
N CYS A 176 15.93 4.42 -4.69
CA CYS A 176 15.68 3.02 -4.40
C CYS A 176 16.97 2.19 -4.47
N LEU A 177 17.81 2.43 -5.47
CA LEU A 177 19.09 1.75 -5.62
C LEU A 177 20.06 2.07 -4.47
N ARG A 178 20.16 3.35 -4.08
CA ARG A 178 20.99 3.77 -2.93
C ARG A 178 20.48 3.20 -1.61
N ALA A 179 19.18 3.34 -1.34
CA ALA A 179 18.54 2.88 -0.11
C ALA A 179 18.68 1.37 0.08
N THR A 180 18.57 0.60 -1.00
CA THR A 180 18.70 -0.86 -0.98
C THR A 180 20.13 -1.37 -1.16
N ARG A 181 21.10 -0.47 -1.38
CA ARG A 181 22.52 -0.77 -1.68
C ARG A 181 22.67 -1.74 -2.87
N ARG A 182 21.84 -1.55 -3.89
CA ARG A 182 21.83 -2.36 -5.11
C ARG A 182 22.46 -1.61 -6.27
N ARG A 183 23.13 -2.34 -7.17
CA ARG A 183 23.63 -1.78 -8.42
C ARG A 183 22.48 -1.55 -9.39
N ARG A 184 22.59 -0.50 -10.21
CA ARG A 184 21.65 -0.25 -11.30
C ARG A 184 21.67 -1.45 -12.27
N PRO A 185 20.52 -2.08 -12.55
CA PRO A 185 20.44 -3.10 -13.60
C PRO A 185 20.76 -2.51 -14.98
N PRO A 186 21.12 -3.35 -15.98
CA PRO A 186 21.20 -2.90 -17.36
C PRO A 186 19.90 -2.21 -17.79
N ARG A 187 20.02 -1.07 -18.49
CA ARG A 187 18.88 -0.21 -18.84
C ARG A 187 17.76 -0.99 -19.53
N GLU A 188 18.09 -1.78 -20.55
CA GLU A 188 17.12 -2.58 -21.31
C GLU A 188 16.40 -3.60 -20.44
N ALA A 189 17.11 -4.24 -19.49
CA ALA A 189 16.51 -5.20 -18.58
C ALA A 189 15.53 -4.53 -17.61
N PHE A 190 15.87 -3.33 -17.12
CA PHE A 190 14.97 -2.53 -16.28
C PHE A 190 13.75 -2.04 -17.05
N GLU A 191 13.94 -1.46 -18.23
CA GLU A 191 12.84 -0.96 -19.06
C GLU A 191 11.89 -2.06 -19.50
N ARG A 192 12.41 -3.25 -19.86
CA ARG A 192 11.58 -4.43 -20.14
C ARG A 192 10.74 -4.81 -18.92
N ARG A 193 11.38 -4.90 -17.76
CA ARG A 193 10.68 -5.27 -16.51
C ARG A 193 9.65 -4.22 -16.09
N LEU A 194 9.97 -2.94 -16.24
CA LEU A 194 9.06 -1.84 -15.94
C LEU A 194 7.85 -1.86 -16.88
N ARG A 195 8.06 -2.13 -18.17
CA ARG A 195 6.98 -2.28 -19.15
C ARG A 195 6.03 -3.42 -18.78
N GLU A 196 6.56 -4.60 -18.45
CA GLU A 196 5.73 -5.73 -17.97
C GLU A 196 4.85 -5.35 -16.76
N VAL A 197 5.43 -4.62 -15.79
CA VAL A 197 4.71 -4.17 -14.59
C VAL A 197 3.66 -3.10 -14.93
N LEU A 198 3.97 -2.18 -15.84
CA LEU A 198 3.04 -1.16 -16.32
C LEU A 198 1.87 -1.78 -17.09
N ASP A 199 2.12 -2.77 -17.93
CA ASP A 199 1.08 -3.48 -18.70
C ASP A 199 0.10 -4.18 -17.74
N LEU A 200 0.62 -4.88 -16.71
CA LEU A 200 -0.19 -5.49 -15.65
C LEU A 200 -0.97 -4.43 -14.84
N SER A 201 -0.38 -3.26 -14.59
CA SER A 201 -1.04 -2.16 -13.87
C SER A 201 -2.18 -1.56 -14.69
N GLY A 202 -1.98 -1.41 -16.00
CA GLY A 202 -2.99 -0.97 -16.96
C GLY A 202 -4.16 -1.94 -17.02
N GLN A 203 -3.88 -3.24 -17.14
CA GLN A 203 -4.91 -4.29 -17.13
C GLN A 203 -5.71 -4.28 -15.81
N ALA A 204 -5.04 -4.25 -14.66
CA ALA A 204 -5.71 -4.19 -13.36
C ALA A 204 -6.62 -2.95 -13.22
N THR A 205 -6.17 -1.80 -13.73
CA THR A 205 -6.95 -0.55 -13.68
C THR A 205 -8.16 -0.61 -14.62
N ALA A 206 -8.01 -1.20 -15.81
CA ALA A 206 -9.12 -1.40 -16.76
C ALA A 206 -10.19 -2.33 -16.16
N LEU A 207 -9.79 -3.47 -15.56
CA LEU A 207 -10.68 -4.38 -14.86
C LEU A 207 -11.39 -3.69 -13.69
N TRP A 208 -10.68 -2.87 -12.91
CA TRP A 208 -11.29 -2.09 -11.84
C TRP A 208 -12.35 -1.11 -12.37
N GLN A 209 -12.07 -0.42 -13.48
CA GLN A 209 -13.05 0.47 -14.12
C GLN A 209 -14.27 -0.29 -14.63
N GLU A 210 -14.08 -1.46 -15.24
CA GLU A 210 -15.17 -2.33 -15.69
C GLU A 210 -16.07 -2.76 -14.51
N LEU A 211 -15.48 -3.18 -13.39
CA LEU A 211 -16.23 -3.50 -12.17
C LEU A 211 -17.07 -2.30 -11.70
N GLN A 212 -16.53 -1.09 -11.74
CA GLN A 212 -17.25 0.13 -11.38
C GLN A 212 -18.40 0.45 -12.33
N VAL A 213 -18.26 0.15 -13.62
CA VAL A 213 -19.35 0.28 -14.61
C VAL A 213 -20.44 -0.76 -14.35
N LEU A 214 -20.09 -2.03 -14.14
CA LEU A 214 -21.03 -3.11 -13.84
C LEU A 214 -21.86 -2.83 -12.59
N ARG A 215 -21.26 -2.18 -11.59
CA ARG A 215 -21.93 -1.80 -10.33
C ARG A 215 -23.04 -0.75 -10.49
N ARG A 216 -23.17 -0.12 -11.66
CA ARG A 216 -24.27 0.83 -11.97
C ARG A 216 -25.60 0.14 -12.25
N ASN A 217 -25.60 -1.18 -12.49
CA ASN A 217 -26.82 -1.94 -12.72
C ASN A 217 -27.74 -1.96 -11.49
N SER A 218 -29.04 -2.17 -11.73
CA SER A 218 -30.05 -2.37 -10.68
C SER A 218 -30.75 -3.71 -10.91
N PRO A 219 -30.60 -4.70 -10.01
CA PRO A 219 -29.81 -4.65 -8.77
C PRO A 219 -28.30 -4.60 -9.04
N THR A 220 -27.54 -3.98 -8.13
CA THR A 220 -26.07 -3.93 -8.25
C THR A 220 -25.45 -5.31 -8.02
N PRO A 221 -24.51 -5.76 -8.87
CA PRO A 221 -23.88 -7.07 -8.72
C PRO A 221 -22.90 -7.15 -7.53
N ALA A 222 -22.42 -6.02 -7.01
CA ALA A 222 -21.48 -5.97 -5.88
C ALA A 222 -21.73 -4.73 -5.00
N SER A 223 -21.88 -4.96 -3.71
CA SER A 223 -22.11 -3.91 -2.72
C SER A 223 -20.86 -3.05 -2.49
N ALA A 224 -21.02 -1.91 -1.81
CA ALA A 224 -19.88 -1.12 -1.38
C ALA A 224 -18.93 -1.90 -0.45
N LEU A 225 -19.47 -2.77 0.43
CA LEU A 225 -18.68 -3.57 1.36
C LEU A 225 -17.83 -4.62 0.62
N ASP A 226 -18.41 -5.25 -0.41
CA ASP A 226 -17.67 -6.18 -1.27
C ASP A 226 -16.48 -5.45 -1.90
N MET A 227 -16.68 -4.22 -2.38
CA MET A 227 -15.61 -3.45 -3.00
C MET A 227 -14.55 -2.97 -2.03
N PHE A 228 -14.91 -2.57 -0.80
CA PHE A 228 -13.90 -2.24 0.23
C PHE A 228 -13.02 -3.43 0.57
N THR A 229 -13.58 -4.65 0.55
CA THR A 229 -12.81 -5.87 0.74
C THR A 229 -11.88 -6.10 -0.47
N ASN A 230 -12.40 -5.91 -1.68
CA ASN A 230 -11.68 -6.06 -2.94
C ASN A 230 -10.76 -4.87 -3.32
N LEU A 231 -10.55 -3.89 -2.43
CA LEU A 231 -9.55 -2.82 -2.65
C LEU A 231 -8.11 -3.32 -2.53
N PHE A 232 -7.88 -4.37 -1.72
CA PHE A 232 -6.54 -4.83 -1.43
C PHE A 232 -5.70 -5.16 -2.68
N PRO A 233 -6.20 -5.90 -3.69
CA PRO A 233 -5.44 -6.21 -4.90
C PRO A 233 -5.07 -4.96 -5.69
N ILE A 234 -6.03 -4.08 -6.01
CA ILE A 234 -5.77 -2.90 -6.85
C ILE A 234 -4.91 -1.84 -6.15
N VAL A 235 -4.95 -1.79 -4.81
CA VAL A 235 -4.08 -0.89 -4.05
C VAL A 235 -2.69 -1.51 -3.85
N THR A 236 -2.60 -2.77 -3.44
CA THR A 236 -1.35 -3.39 -2.93
C THR A 236 -0.55 -4.15 -3.99
N LEU A 237 -1.25 -4.74 -4.96
CA LEU A 237 -0.72 -5.72 -5.90
C LEU A 237 -0.84 -5.25 -7.35
N ARG A 238 -1.17 -3.97 -7.57
CA ARG A 238 -1.17 -3.35 -8.91
C ARG A 238 0.19 -3.54 -9.56
N GLY A 239 0.19 -4.00 -10.81
CA GLY A 239 1.40 -4.36 -11.54
C GLY A 239 1.90 -5.78 -11.27
N THR A 240 1.05 -6.66 -10.73
CA THR A 240 1.36 -8.08 -10.54
C THR A 240 0.30 -8.98 -11.17
N GLN A 241 0.72 -10.17 -11.60
CA GLN A 241 -0.19 -11.19 -12.14
C GLN A 241 -1.26 -11.64 -11.14
N ALA A 242 -1.03 -11.47 -9.83
CA ALA A 242 -2.00 -11.87 -8.82
C ALA A 242 -3.16 -10.87 -8.67
N CYS A 243 -3.06 -9.69 -9.29
CA CYS A 243 -4.09 -8.65 -9.27
C CYS A 243 -5.02 -8.70 -10.50
N VAL A 244 -4.55 -9.28 -11.61
CA VAL A 244 -5.29 -9.46 -12.87
C VAL A 244 -5.81 -10.89 -12.96
#